data_AF-A0A0S7F035-F1
#
_entry.id   AF-A0A0S7F035-F1
#
_cell.length_a   1.000
_cell.length_b   1.000
_cell.length_c   1.000
_cell.angle_alpha   90.00
_cell.angle_beta   90.00
_cell.angle_gamma   90.00
#
_symmetry.space_group_name_H-M   'P 1'
#
loop_
_entity.id
_entity.type
_entity.pdbx_description
1 polymer ?
#
loop_
_entity_poly.entity_id
_entity_poly.type
_entity_poly.pdbx_seq_one_letter_code
_entity_poly.pdbx_strand_id
1 'polypeptide(L)'
;VRSGLSSAVCSAQEYVLAHTEMPTTLEGAEAAIKKQEDFMTTMDANEEKISGVVDTGRRLVADGNINAERIQEKVDSIDQRHKKNRQAAKDLLSRLKDNRDLQKFLQDCQELSLWINEKMLTAQDMTYDEARNLHSKWLKHQAFMAELQSNKEWLDKI
;
A
#
# COMPACT_ATOMS: atom_id res chain seq x y z
N VAL A 1 -40.37 4.87 13.85
CA VAL A 1 -39.72 4.12 12.75
C VAL A 1 -38.41 4.77 12.28
N ARG A 2 -38.36 6.09 11.97
CA ARG A 2 -37.12 6.77 11.50
C ARG A 2 -35.95 6.84 12.50
N SER A 3 -36.19 6.99 13.82
CA SER A 3 -35.11 7.04 14.82
C SER A 3 -34.37 5.70 15.02
N GLY A 4 -35.06 4.57 14.78
CA GLY A 4 -34.46 3.24 14.85
C GLY A 4 -33.50 2.96 13.70
N LEU A 5 -33.81 3.50 12.50
CA LEU A 5 -32.98 3.36 11.31
C LEU A 5 -31.65 4.10 11.47
N SER A 6 -31.64 5.35 11.96
CA SER A 6 -30.40 6.11 12.17
C SER A 6 -29.50 5.48 13.25
N SER A 7 -30.09 4.92 14.31
CA SER A 7 -29.34 4.20 15.35
C SER A 7 -28.72 2.91 14.83
N ALA A 8 -29.41 2.17 13.97
CA ALA A 8 -28.91 0.95 13.35
C ALA A 8 -27.76 1.22 12.37
N VAL A 9 -27.86 2.31 11.60
CA VAL A 9 -26.78 2.77 10.71
C VAL A 9 -25.51 3.09 11.49
N CYS A 10 -25.61 3.83 12.61
CA CYS A 10 -24.44 4.14 13.44
C CYS A 10 -23.78 2.88 14.01
N SER A 11 -24.59 1.91 14.46
CA SER A 11 -24.06 0.65 15.01
C SER A 11 -23.35 -0.20 13.95
N ALA A 12 -23.88 -0.24 12.73
CA ALA A 12 -23.24 -0.95 11.62
C ALA A 12 -21.89 -0.32 11.24
N GLN A 13 -21.80 1.02 11.23
CA GLN A 13 -20.55 1.74 10.97
C GLN A 13 -19.49 1.47 12.05
N GLU A 14 -19.87 1.51 13.32
CA GLU A 14 -18.96 1.22 14.46
C GLU A 14 -18.34 -0.17 14.33
N TYR A 15 -19.12 -1.17 13.92
CA TYR A 15 -18.64 -2.54 13.76
C TYR A 15 -17.56 -2.65 12.67
N VAL A 16 -17.81 -2.06 11.50
CA VAL A 16 -16.85 -2.08 10.37
C VAL A 16 -15.53 -1.40 10.74
N LEU A 17 -15.61 -0.23 11.38
CA LEU A 17 -14.44 0.53 11.79
C LEU A 17 -13.60 -0.19 12.85
N ALA A 18 -14.23 -0.92 13.77
CA ALA A 18 -13.54 -1.65 14.83
C ALA A 18 -12.83 -2.92 14.35
N HIS A 19 -13.26 -3.53 13.24
CA HIS A 19 -12.78 -4.84 12.77
C HIS A 19 -12.00 -4.79 11.46
N THR A 20 -11.51 -3.61 11.05
CA THR A 20 -10.69 -3.51 9.83
C THR A 20 -9.24 -3.91 10.13
N GLU A 21 -8.84 -5.07 9.59
CA GLU A 21 -7.46 -5.56 9.64
C GLU A 21 -6.57 -4.86 8.60
N MET A 22 -5.27 -4.74 8.89
CA MET A 22 -4.31 -4.11 7.98
C MET A 22 -3.82 -5.11 6.93
N PRO A 23 -3.88 -4.78 5.63
CA PRO A 23 -3.38 -5.65 4.58
C PRO A 23 -1.86 -5.86 4.63
N THR A 24 -1.42 -7.00 4.10
CA THR A 24 -0.01 -7.43 4.02
C THR A 24 0.58 -7.34 2.63
N THR A 25 -0.19 -6.85 1.64
CA THR A 25 0.25 -6.67 0.25
C THR A 25 -0.15 -5.28 -0.25
N LEU A 26 0.60 -4.76 -1.23
CA LEU A 26 0.31 -3.46 -1.84
C LEU A 26 -1.09 -3.44 -2.49
N GLU A 27 -1.42 -4.46 -3.28
CA GLU A 27 -2.74 -4.62 -3.90
C GLU A 27 -3.86 -4.69 -2.84
N GLY A 28 -3.62 -5.41 -1.74
CA GLY A 28 -4.57 -5.49 -0.63
C GLY A 28 -4.79 -4.15 0.06
N ALA A 29 -3.72 -3.36 0.24
CA ALA A 29 -3.79 -2.01 0.80
C ALA A 29 -4.58 -1.06 -0.12
N GLU A 30 -4.34 -1.10 -1.43
CA GLU A 30 -5.08 -0.29 -2.41
C GLU A 30 -6.57 -0.67 -2.49
N ALA A 31 -6.87 -1.96 -2.47
CA ALA A 31 -8.24 -2.46 -2.42
C ALA A 31 -8.96 -2.03 -1.13
N ALA A 32 -8.28 -2.08 0.01
CA ALA A 32 -8.83 -1.64 1.30
C ALA A 32 -9.08 -0.13 1.34
N ILE A 33 -8.18 0.69 0.77
CA ILE A 33 -8.38 2.14 0.63
C ILE A 33 -9.63 2.42 -0.19
N LYS A 34 -9.75 1.81 -1.38
CA LYS A 34 -10.92 1.99 -2.25
C LYS A 34 -12.22 1.62 -1.54
N LYS A 35 -12.23 0.47 -0.87
CA LYS A 35 -13.39 0.02 -0.07
C LYS A 35 -13.74 1.02 1.04
N GLN A 36 -12.75 1.61 1.69
CA GLN A 36 -12.96 2.62 2.73
C GLN A 36 -13.50 3.94 2.15
N GLU A 37 -13.04 4.36 0.97
CA GLU A 37 -13.55 5.54 0.27
C GLU A 37 -15.01 5.35 -0.20
N ASP A 38 -15.35 4.15 -0.70
CA ASP A 38 -16.73 3.78 -1.04
C ASP A 38 -17.64 3.77 0.21
N PHE A 39 -17.11 3.26 1.32
CA PHE A 39 -17.81 3.30 2.61
C PHE A 39 -18.04 4.73 3.09
N MET A 40 -17.03 5.61 3.03
CA MET A 40 -17.17 7.03 3.39
C MET A 40 -18.18 7.75 2.49
N THR A 41 -18.20 7.46 1.19
CA THR A 41 -19.22 7.98 0.26
C THR A 41 -20.62 7.55 0.69
N THR A 42 -20.77 6.30 1.14
CA THR A 42 -22.03 5.79 1.67
C THR A 42 -22.41 6.43 3.01
N MET A 43 -21.42 6.79 3.84
CA MET A 43 -21.66 7.57 5.07
C MET A 43 -22.19 8.96 4.73
N ASP A 44 -21.54 9.67 3.81
CA ASP A 44 -21.94 11.02 3.38
C ASP A 44 -23.34 11.00 2.73
N ALA A 45 -23.70 9.96 1.97
CA ALA A 45 -25.04 9.81 1.41
C ALA A 45 -26.15 9.60 2.47
N ASN A 46 -25.79 9.12 3.66
CA ASN A 46 -26.72 8.94 4.78
C ASN A 46 -26.69 10.10 5.78
N GLU A 47 -25.74 11.03 5.66
CA GLU A 47 -25.57 12.23 6.48
C GLU A 47 -26.86 13.03 6.57
N GLU A 48 -27.48 13.32 5.41
CA GLU A 48 -28.69 14.15 5.34
C GLU A 48 -29.85 13.52 6.13
N LYS A 49 -29.96 12.18 6.14
CA LYS A 49 -30.99 11.48 6.92
C LYS A 49 -30.72 11.57 8.42
N ILE A 50 -29.46 11.49 8.83
CA ILE A 50 -29.06 11.59 10.24
C ILE A 50 -29.27 13.02 10.72
N SER A 51 -28.81 14.02 9.96
CA SER A 51 -29.05 15.45 10.24
C SER A 51 -30.55 15.73 10.32
N GLY A 52 -31.34 15.27 9.36
CA GLY A 52 -32.79 15.50 9.38
C GLY A 52 -33.49 14.91 10.61
N VAL A 53 -33.02 13.77 11.13
CA VAL A 53 -33.55 13.19 12.39
C VAL A 53 -33.12 14.01 13.61
N VAL A 54 -31.87 14.46 13.64
CA VAL A 54 -31.34 15.35 14.69
C VAL A 54 -32.11 16.66 14.70
N ASP A 55 -32.30 17.31 13.56
CA ASP A 55 -32.99 18.60 13.41
C ASP A 55 -34.46 18.49 13.80
N THR A 56 -35.14 17.44 13.33
CA THR A 56 -36.53 17.17 13.74
C THR A 56 -36.63 16.94 15.24
N GLY A 57 -35.69 16.19 15.83
CA GLY A 57 -35.64 15.95 17.26
C GLY A 57 -35.41 17.23 18.07
N ARG A 58 -34.46 18.08 17.66
CA ARG A 58 -34.19 19.39 18.30
C ARG A 58 -35.42 20.30 18.21
N ARG A 59 -36.14 20.29 17.09
CA ARG A 59 -37.37 21.07 16.93
C ARG A 59 -38.48 20.61 17.89
N LEU A 60 -38.70 19.30 18.02
CA LEU A 60 -39.67 18.75 18.96
C LEU A 60 -39.35 19.12 20.42
N VAL A 61 -38.07 19.22 20.78
CA VAL A 61 -37.63 19.71 22.09
C VAL A 61 -37.97 21.19 22.26
N ALA A 62 -37.66 22.02 21.26
CA ALA A 62 -37.95 23.46 21.29
C ALA A 62 -39.45 23.77 21.36
N ASP A 63 -40.29 22.95 20.71
CA ASP A 63 -41.75 23.10 20.71
C ASP A 63 -42.40 22.66 22.04
N GLY A 64 -41.62 22.29 23.06
CA GLY A 64 -42.12 21.99 24.41
C GLY A 64 -42.78 20.62 24.53
N ASN A 65 -42.32 19.61 23.77
CA ASN A 65 -42.86 18.25 23.84
C ASN A 65 -42.76 17.67 25.26
N ILE A 66 -43.78 16.94 25.70
CA ILE A 66 -43.83 16.28 27.03
C ILE A 66 -42.64 15.34 27.26
N ASN A 67 -42.05 14.80 26.19
CA ASN A 67 -40.89 13.92 26.24
C ASN A 67 -39.57 14.63 25.85
N ALA A 68 -39.52 15.97 25.93
CA ALA A 68 -38.38 16.78 25.47
C ALA A 68 -37.03 16.29 26.01
N GLU A 69 -36.93 15.99 27.31
CA GLU A 69 -35.70 15.48 27.93
C GLU A 69 -35.21 14.19 27.27
N ARG A 70 -36.09 13.20 27.13
CA ARG A 70 -35.78 11.90 26.53
C ARG A 70 -35.46 12.00 25.03
N ILE A 71 -36.09 12.95 24.33
CA ILE A 71 -35.80 13.23 22.91
C ILE A 71 -34.42 13.88 22.79
N GLN A 72 -34.11 14.85 23.64
CA GLN A 72 -32.84 15.56 23.65
C GLN A 72 -31.66 14.60 23.89
N GLU A 73 -31.75 13.74 24.90
CA GLU A 73 -30.75 12.70 25.16
C GLU A 73 -30.50 11.81 23.93
N LYS A 74 -31.57 11.39 23.26
CA LYS A 74 -31.45 10.50 22.09
C LYS A 74 -30.84 11.21 20.89
N VAL A 75 -31.21 12.47 20.67
CA VAL A 75 -30.66 13.32 19.61
C VAL A 75 -29.16 13.53 19.82
N ASP A 76 -28.76 13.92 21.03
CA ASP A 76 -27.35 14.18 21.33
C ASP A 76 -26.52 12.90 21.26
N SER A 77 -27.06 11.76 21.72
CA SER A 77 -26.42 10.45 21.56
C SER A 77 -26.20 10.07 20.09
N ILE A 78 -27.19 10.32 19.21
CA ILE A 78 -27.07 10.03 17.78
C ILE A 78 -26.03 10.95 17.14
N ASP A 79 -26.09 12.26 17.42
CA ASP A 79 -25.16 13.25 16.87
C ASP A 79 -23.71 12.98 17.29
N GLN A 80 -23.48 12.66 18.57
CA GLN A 80 -22.15 12.34 19.09
C GLN A 80 -21.58 11.07 18.46
N ARG A 81 -22.38 9.99 18.36
CA ARG A 81 -21.95 8.74 17.70
C ARG A 81 -21.64 8.97 16.24
N HIS A 82 -22.47 9.73 15.55
CA HIS A 82 -22.26 10.08 14.15
C HIS A 82 -20.93 10.82 13.93
N LYS A 83 -20.65 11.86 14.73
CA LYS A 83 -19.37 12.59 14.69
C LYS A 83 -18.18 11.69 14.98
N LYS A 84 -18.28 10.81 15.98
CA LYS A 84 -17.23 9.86 16.34
C LYS A 84 -16.94 8.88 15.21
N ASN A 85 -17.97 8.32 14.58
CA ASN A 85 -17.82 7.41 13.45
C ASN A 85 -17.14 8.08 12.27
N ARG A 86 -17.50 9.33 11.98
CA ARG A 86 -16.88 10.10 10.89
C ARG A 86 -15.40 10.38 11.15
N GLN A 87 -15.03 10.68 12.39
CA GLN A 87 -13.62 10.83 12.75
C GLN A 87 -12.88 9.49 12.61
N ALA A 88 -13.41 8.41 13.16
CA ALA A 88 -12.80 7.09 13.07
C ALA A 88 -12.66 6.59 11.62
N ALA A 89 -13.61 6.92 10.73
CA ALA A 89 -13.52 6.61 9.30
C ALA A 89 -12.36 7.33 8.61
N LYS A 90 -12.12 8.60 8.95
CA LYS A 90 -10.97 9.38 8.45
C LYS A 90 -9.65 8.84 9.00
N ASP A 91 -9.61 8.53 10.29
CA ASP A 91 -8.41 7.98 10.94
C ASP A 91 -8.04 6.61 10.32
N LEU A 92 -9.04 5.77 10.05
CA LEU A 92 -8.83 4.50 9.36
C LEU A 92 -8.31 4.69 7.93
N LEU A 93 -8.87 5.63 7.17
CA LEU A 93 -8.37 5.95 5.82
C LEU A 93 -6.91 6.42 5.86
N SER A 94 -6.54 7.26 6.83
CA SER A 94 -5.15 7.69 7.01
C SER A 94 -4.23 6.50 7.27
N ARG A 95 -4.59 5.63 8.22
CA ARG A 95 -3.82 4.44 8.56
C ARG A 95 -3.66 3.48 7.38
N LEU A 96 -4.70 3.32 6.54
CA LEU A 96 -4.64 2.51 5.34
C LEU A 96 -3.68 3.11 4.29
N LYS A 97 -3.64 4.44 4.15
CA LYS A 97 -2.68 5.13 3.27
C LYS A 97 -1.25 4.95 3.76
N ASP A 98 -1.01 5.09 5.07
CA ASP A 98 0.31 4.84 5.66
C ASP A 98 0.74 3.37 5.47
N ASN A 99 -0.19 2.42 5.63
CA ASN A 99 0.06 1.01 5.35
C ASN A 99 0.40 0.77 3.87
N ARG A 100 -0.31 1.39 2.92
CA ARG A 100 -0.02 1.30 1.48
C ARG A 100 1.39 1.78 1.18
N ASP A 101 1.79 2.93 1.73
CA ASP A 101 3.13 3.49 1.53
C ASP A 101 4.21 2.56 2.10
N LEU A 102 3.98 1.95 3.27
CA LEU A 102 4.85 0.91 3.82
C LEU A 102 4.95 -0.32 2.91
N GLN A 103 3.83 -0.85 2.41
CA GLN A 103 3.84 -2.02 1.52
C GLN A 103 4.61 -1.74 0.23
N LYS A 104 4.45 -0.54 -0.34
CA LYS A 104 5.20 -0.12 -1.51
C LYS A 104 6.70 -0.10 -1.23
N PHE A 105 7.12 0.51 -0.11
CA PHE A 105 8.52 0.53 0.30
C PHE A 105 9.11 -0.87 0.47
N LEU A 106 8.36 -1.79 1.08
CA LEU A 106 8.80 -3.18 1.25
C LEU A 106 8.97 -3.89 -0.10
N GLN A 107 8.05 -3.67 -1.04
CA GLN A 107 8.16 -4.20 -2.39
C GLN A 107 9.41 -3.65 -3.11
N ASP A 108 9.64 -2.34 -3.06
CA ASP A 108 10.82 -1.69 -3.65
C ASP A 108 12.12 -2.27 -3.05
N CYS A 109 12.16 -2.54 -1.74
CA CYS A 109 13.30 -3.18 -1.08
C CYS A 109 13.53 -4.63 -1.55
N GLN A 110 12.46 -5.39 -1.77
CA GLN A 110 12.54 -6.76 -2.30
C GLN A 110 13.07 -6.77 -3.73
N GLU A 111 12.54 -5.89 -4.59
CA GLU A 111 12.99 -5.72 -5.98
C GLU A 111 14.47 -5.33 -6.04
N LEU A 112 14.91 -4.39 -5.20
CA LEU A 112 16.31 -4.00 -5.10
C LEU A 112 17.19 -5.17 -4.64
N SER A 113 16.73 -5.95 -3.67
CA SER A 113 17.48 -7.11 -3.16
C SER A 113 17.66 -8.19 -4.23
N LEU A 114 16.60 -8.45 -5.02
CA LEU A 114 16.66 -9.36 -6.16
C LEU A 114 17.65 -8.85 -7.21
N TRP A 115 17.58 -7.58 -7.56
CA TRP A 115 18.51 -6.97 -8.52
C TRP A 115 19.97 -7.06 -8.05
N ILE A 116 20.25 -6.79 -6.78
CA ILE A 116 21.61 -6.94 -6.21
C ILE A 116 22.08 -8.39 -6.35
N ASN A 117 21.24 -9.36 -6.01
CA ASN A 117 21.59 -10.77 -6.14
C ASN A 117 21.87 -11.17 -7.59
N GLU A 118 21.07 -10.70 -8.56
CA GLU A 118 21.32 -10.91 -9.98
C GLU A 118 22.67 -10.32 -10.44
N LYS A 119 23.00 -9.11 -9.99
CA LYS A 119 24.30 -8.49 -10.31
C LYS A 119 25.46 -9.21 -9.67
N MET A 120 25.31 -9.69 -8.43
CA MET A 120 26.32 -10.51 -7.76
C MET A 120 26.55 -11.83 -8.48
N LEU A 121 25.49 -12.51 -8.92
CA LEU A 121 25.61 -13.73 -9.73
C LEU A 121 26.32 -13.46 -11.06
N THR A 122 25.95 -12.38 -11.75
CA THR A 122 26.61 -11.97 -13.00
C THR A 122 28.10 -11.66 -12.79
N ALA A 123 28.44 -10.97 -11.69
CA ALA A 123 29.83 -10.65 -11.35
C ALA A 123 30.65 -11.91 -10.99
N GLN A 124 30.03 -12.89 -10.33
CA GLN A 124 30.66 -14.18 -10.01
C GLN A 124 30.81 -15.09 -11.22
N ASP A 125 29.94 -14.96 -12.24
CA ASP A 125 30.01 -15.71 -13.49
C ASP A 125 31.19 -15.29 -14.40
N MET A 126 32.05 -14.37 -13.94
CA MET A 126 33.31 -13.98 -14.60
C MET A 126 34.32 -15.14 -14.79
N THR A 127 34.06 -16.33 -14.27
CA THR A 127 34.78 -17.55 -14.64
C THR A 127 34.57 -18.01 -16.10
N TYR A 128 33.63 -17.44 -16.85
CA TYR A 128 33.36 -17.85 -18.23
C TYR A 128 34.34 -17.26 -19.27
N ASP A 129 34.98 -16.10 -19.02
CA ASP A 129 35.71 -15.35 -20.06
C ASP A 129 37.25 -15.48 -20.00
N GLU A 130 37.83 -15.89 -18.87
CA GLU A 130 39.28 -16.10 -18.77
C GLU A 130 39.71 -17.46 -19.32
N ALA A 131 39.00 -18.55 -18.97
CA ALA A 131 39.40 -19.91 -19.36
C ALA A 131 39.22 -20.19 -20.86
N ARG A 132 38.17 -19.66 -21.49
CA ARG A 132 37.88 -19.90 -22.92
C ARG A 132 38.80 -19.11 -23.86
N ASN A 133 39.20 -17.90 -23.45
CA ASN A 133 40.14 -17.06 -24.20
C ASN A 133 41.60 -17.41 -23.94
N LEU A 134 41.92 -18.07 -22.82
CA LEU A 134 43.27 -18.49 -22.50
C LEU A 134 43.83 -19.45 -23.57
N HIS A 135 43.02 -20.41 -24.03
CA HIS A 135 43.44 -21.35 -25.08
C HIS A 135 43.70 -20.64 -26.42
N SER A 136 42.84 -19.72 -26.83
CA SER A 136 43.04 -18.95 -28.07
C SER A 136 44.23 -17.99 -27.97
N LYS A 137 44.48 -17.37 -26.81
CA LYS A 137 45.68 -16.57 -26.56
C LYS A 137 46.95 -17.42 -26.60
N TRP A 138 46.91 -18.62 -26.03
CA TRP A 138 48.01 -19.58 -26.07
C TRP A 138 48.34 -20.04 -27.49
N LEU A 139 47.33 -20.36 -28.31
CA LEU A 139 47.50 -20.71 -29.73
C LEU A 139 48.15 -19.58 -30.55
N LYS A 140 47.69 -18.34 -30.36
CA LYS A 140 48.29 -17.17 -31.03
C LYS A 140 49.73 -16.95 -30.60
N HIS A 141 50.04 -17.10 -29.31
CA HIS A 141 51.41 -17.03 -28.80
C HIS A 141 52.29 -18.14 -29.41
N GLN A 142 51.78 -19.38 -29.51
CA GLN A 142 52.51 -20.48 -30.12
C GLN A 142 52.82 -20.21 -31.61
N ALA A 143 51.84 -19.69 -32.36
CA ALA A 143 52.03 -19.29 -33.76
C ALA A 143 53.08 -18.18 -33.89
N PHE A 144 53.01 -17.16 -33.06
CA PHE A 144 54.00 -16.07 -33.02
C PHE A 144 55.41 -16.58 -32.72
N MET A 145 55.56 -17.51 -31.78
CA MET A 145 56.86 -18.12 -31.46
C MET A 145 57.41 -18.93 -32.65
N ALA A 146 56.54 -19.63 -33.38
CA ALA A 146 56.95 -20.36 -34.59
C ALA A 146 57.40 -19.41 -35.70
N GLU A 147 56.70 -18.29 -35.89
CA GLU A 147 57.11 -17.24 -36.84
C GLU A 147 58.45 -16.61 -36.46
N LEU A 148 58.65 -16.25 -35.19
CA LEU A 148 59.94 -15.76 -34.68
C LEU A 148 61.06 -16.76 -34.94
N GLN A 149 60.83 -18.04 -34.69
CA GLN A 149 61.82 -19.09 -34.88
C GLN A 149 62.15 -19.31 -36.37
N SER A 150 61.15 -19.25 -37.24
CA SER A 150 61.32 -19.30 -38.70
C SER A 150 62.12 -18.11 -39.22
N ASN A 151 61.87 -16.92 -38.65
CA ASN A 151 62.53 -15.67 -39.07
C ASN A 151 63.87 -15.43 -38.35
N LYS A 152 64.27 -16.34 -37.45
CA LYS A 152 65.49 -16.21 -36.63
C LYS A 152 66.76 -16.13 -37.48
N GLU A 153 66.88 -16.95 -38.51
CA GLU A 153 68.06 -16.94 -39.40
C GLU A 153 68.19 -15.66 -40.24
N TRP A 154 67.08 -14.94 -40.45
CA TRP A 154 67.07 -13.64 -41.12
C TRP A 154 67.42 -12.52 -40.14
N LEU A 155 66.89 -12.57 -38.91
CA LEU A 155 67.23 -11.63 -37.83
C LEU A 155 68.71 -11.72 -37.41
N ASP A 156 69.29 -12.92 -37.39
CA ASP A 156 70.71 -13.15 -37.04
C ASP A 156 71.69 -12.67 -38.14
N LYS A 157 71.20 -12.30 -39.33
CA LYS A 157 72.00 -11.81 -40.46
C LYS A 157 72.02 -10.28 -40.61
N ILE A 158 71.21 -9.57 -39.82
CA ILE A 158 71.24 -8.10 -39.68
C ILE A 158 72.20 -7.75 -38.55
#